data_AF-A0A6M1NUS8-F1
#
_entry.id   AF-A0A6M1NUS8-F1
#
_cell.length_a   1.000
_cell.length_b   1.000
_cell.length_c   1.000
_cell.angle_alpha   90.00
_cell.angle_beta   90.00
_cell.angle_gamma   90.00
#
_symmetry.space_group_name_H-M   'P 1'
#
loop_
_entity.id
_entity.type
_entity.pdbx_description
1 polymer ?
#
loop_
_entity_poly.entity_id
_entity_poly.type
_entity_poly.pdbx_seq_one_letter_code
_entity_poly.pdbx_strand_id
1 'polypeptide(L)'
;MRFILYLLLFLLPFGSKAQTYQQKIDSYRNEIKSKFEKDTFGPLRKENIGYLDYYTANENFVVQADVEILFGEKPFRMPTYDGTSNDYKRYALLHFEILGEKHTLTAYQSAAIFQNPQYKDYLFLPFIDETNGFETYTGGRYIELDASKVVNGKITIDFNKAYNPYCAYSSGYRCPKPPAENILQTHILAGEKAYKGPKNERPVNKAMAKNFTEKEKNIISTGDTSSKLHVYQTTNEKELAVLKATSQDINIDDPLLEILEKRMLATVQAPEHAGVGIAAPQVGINKNLIWVQRFDKAGEPFEFFINPKIIWRSKLTRLGAEGCLSIPDRRDDVTRSYAIRLQYWDKNGNVIEENIEGFTAVIFQHEVDHLYGILYPDRLEEQAANQKIELNEKLKFSIENGNIRP
;
A
#
# COMPACT_ATOMS: atom_id res chain seq x y z
N MET A 1 -67.42 19.10 -55.13
CA MET A 1 -66.44 19.90 -54.35
C MET A 1 -65.94 19.07 -53.18
N ARG A 2 -64.69 18.58 -53.23
CA ARG A 2 -63.98 18.01 -52.08
C ARG A 2 -62.62 18.69 -52.01
N PHE A 3 -62.42 19.50 -50.96
CA PHE A 3 -61.18 20.19 -50.64
C PHE A 3 -60.15 19.18 -50.10
N ILE A 4 -58.93 19.22 -50.64
CA ILE A 4 -57.76 18.53 -50.08
C ILE A 4 -56.98 19.58 -49.27
N LEU A 5 -56.89 19.34 -47.96
CA LEU A 5 -56.17 20.18 -47.00
C LEU A 5 -54.72 19.65 -46.88
N TYR A 6 -53.74 20.43 -47.33
CA TYR A 6 -52.32 20.12 -47.11
C TYR A 6 -51.90 20.58 -45.70
N LEU A 7 -51.56 19.63 -44.84
CA LEU A 7 -50.97 19.88 -43.52
C LEU A 7 -49.43 19.92 -43.68
N LEU A 8 -48.83 21.11 -43.62
CA LEU A 8 -47.38 21.28 -43.60
C LEU A 8 -46.86 20.99 -42.18
N LEU A 9 -46.15 19.86 -42.02
CA LEU A 9 -45.48 19.50 -40.77
C LEU A 9 -44.16 20.29 -40.65
N PHE A 10 -44.14 21.30 -39.78
CA PHE A 10 -42.90 21.99 -39.40
C PHE A 10 -42.05 21.07 -38.52
N LEU A 11 -41.00 20.47 -39.10
CA LEU A 11 -39.93 19.81 -38.35
C LEU A 11 -39.08 20.88 -37.66
N LEU A 12 -39.31 21.10 -36.37
CA LEU A 12 -38.39 21.86 -35.52
C LEU A 12 -37.12 21.02 -35.30
N PRO A 13 -35.92 21.50 -35.65
CA PRO A 13 -34.69 20.80 -35.35
C PRO A 13 -34.44 20.86 -33.83
N PHE A 14 -34.63 19.73 -33.15
CA PHE A 14 -34.07 19.52 -31.81
C PHE A 14 -32.54 19.55 -31.92
N GLY A 15 -31.95 20.72 -31.68
CA GLY A 15 -30.51 20.88 -31.59
C GLY A 15 -29.98 20.12 -30.38
N SER A 16 -29.50 18.89 -30.58
CA SER A 16 -28.69 18.19 -29.59
C SER A 16 -27.35 18.93 -29.46
N LYS A 17 -27.19 19.74 -28.42
CA LYS A 17 -25.88 20.34 -28.11
C LYS A 17 -24.95 19.23 -27.63
N ALA A 18 -23.87 18.97 -28.38
CA ALA A 18 -22.81 18.08 -27.95
C ALA A 18 -22.22 18.56 -26.62
N GLN A 19 -22.01 17.63 -25.69
CA GLN A 19 -21.42 17.92 -24.39
C GLN A 19 -19.98 18.44 -24.57
N THR A 20 -19.69 19.59 -23.96
CA THR A 20 -18.32 20.15 -23.92
C THR A 20 -17.38 19.22 -23.17
N TYR A 21 -16.07 19.30 -23.42
CA TYR A 21 -15.09 18.47 -22.71
C TYR A 21 -15.10 18.72 -21.20
N GLN A 22 -15.22 19.98 -20.77
CA GLN A 22 -15.40 20.35 -19.37
C GLN A 22 -16.59 19.61 -18.73
N GLN A 23 -17.76 19.61 -19.38
CA GLN A 23 -18.93 18.89 -18.88
C GLN A 23 -18.72 17.37 -18.80
N LYS A 24 -17.94 16.77 -19.72
CA LYS A 24 -17.60 15.34 -19.66
C LYS A 24 -16.75 15.02 -18.42
N ILE A 25 -15.74 15.85 -18.16
CA ILE A 25 -14.88 15.71 -16.98
C ILE A 25 -15.64 15.97 -15.69
N ASP A 26 -16.55 16.95 -15.65
CA ASP A 26 -17.38 17.19 -14.47
C ASP A 26 -18.33 16.03 -14.17
N SER A 27 -18.92 15.41 -15.21
CA SER A 27 -19.72 14.20 -15.06
C SER A 27 -18.90 13.04 -14.48
N TYR A 28 -17.68 12.84 -14.98
CA TYR A 28 -16.76 11.83 -14.45
C TYR A 28 -16.42 12.10 -12.97
N ARG A 29 -16.06 13.33 -12.62
CA ARG A 29 -15.76 13.74 -11.23
C ARG A 29 -16.95 13.50 -10.30
N ASN A 30 -18.17 13.80 -10.74
CA ASN A 30 -19.39 13.58 -9.96
C ASN A 30 -19.66 12.09 -9.73
N GLU A 31 -19.39 11.22 -10.71
CA GLU A 31 -19.48 9.78 -10.53
C GLU A 31 -18.52 9.27 -9.44
N ILE A 32 -17.25 9.73 -9.48
CA ILE A 32 -16.24 9.39 -8.47
C ILE A 32 -16.68 9.88 -7.08
N LYS A 33 -17.14 11.13 -6.97
CA LYS A 33 -17.66 11.67 -5.70
C LYS A 33 -18.82 10.83 -5.15
N SER A 34 -19.78 10.45 -5.98
CA SER A 34 -20.91 9.60 -5.57
C SER A 34 -20.47 8.22 -5.08
N LYS A 35 -19.38 7.65 -5.62
CA LYS A 35 -18.80 6.40 -5.12
C LYS A 35 -18.25 6.58 -3.70
N PHE A 36 -17.52 7.66 -3.44
CA PHE A 36 -17.02 7.96 -2.09
C PHE A 36 -18.16 8.20 -1.08
N GLU A 37 -19.26 8.84 -1.47
CA GLU A 37 -20.39 9.08 -0.57
C GLU A 37 -21.07 7.81 -0.06
N LYS A 38 -21.04 6.73 -0.84
CA LYS A 38 -21.73 5.48 -0.53
C LYS A 38 -20.88 4.50 0.28
N ASP A 39 -19.57 4.68 0.31
CA ASP A 39 -18.65 3.74 0.93
C ASP A 39 -18.41 4.10 2.39
N THR A 40 -19.12 3.43 3.30
CA THR A 40 -18.96 3.60 4.76
C THR A 40 -17.52 3.34 5.22
N PHE A 41 -16.76 2.51 4.50
CA PHE A 41 -15.35 2.23 4.75
C PHE A 41 -14.42 2.84 3.70
N GLY A 42 -14.96 3.78 2.92
CA GLY A 42 -14.28 4.44 1.83
C GLY A 42 -13.18 5.38 2.30
N PRO A 43 -12.37 5.87 1.36
CA PRO A 43 -11.22 6.68 1.69
C PRO A 43 -11.61 8.09 2.13
N LEU A 44 -12.83 8.52 1.82
CA LEU A 44 -13.29 9.86 2.14
C LEU A 44 -14.71 9.84 2.74
N ARG A 45 -14.88 10.46 3.92
CA ARG A 45 -16.20 10.64 4.53
C ARG A 45 -17.05 11.61 3.71
N LYS A 46 -18.37 11.41 3.72
CA LYS A 46 -19.33 12.19 2.93
C LYS A 46 -19.20 13.70 3.15
N GLU A 47 -19.09 14.12 4.41
CA GLU A 47 -18.92 15.53 4.81
C GLU A 47 -17.62 16.16 4.28
N ASN A 48 -16.63 15.34 3.93
CA ASN A 48 -15.29 15.77 3.54
C ASN A 48 -15.07 15.80 2.02
N ILE A 49 -16.07 15.41 1.22
CA ILE A 49 -16.01 15.38 -0.25
C ILE A 49 -15.95 16.79 -0.86
N GLY A 50 -16.51 17.79 -0.18
CA GLY A 50 -16.46 19.19 -0.62
C GLY A 50 -15.03 19.77 -0.69
N TYR A 51 -14.06 19.13 -0.04
CA TYR A 51 -12.65 19.54 -0.06
C TYR A 51 -11.86 18.97 -1.25
N LEU A 52 -12.47 18.14 -2.10
CA LEU A 52 -11.86 17.70 -3.35
C LEU A 52 -11.79 18.86 -4.34
N ASP A 53 -10.58 19.21 -4.76
CA ASP A 53 -10.29 20.32 -5.66
C ASP A 53 -9.61 19.81 -6.94
N TYR A 54 -9.87 20.48 -8.06
CA TYR A 54 -9.42 20.05 -9.39
C TYR A 54 -8.99 21.25 -10.22
N TYR A 55 -8.12 21.00 -11.21
CA TYR A 55 -7.90 21.96 -12.28
C TYR A 55 -9.13 22.04 -13.20
N THR A 56 -9.28 23.18 -13.88
CA THR A 56 -10.21 23.30 -15.02
C THR A 56 -9.82 22.27 -16.07
N ALA A 57 -10.80 21.62 -16.69
CA ALA A 57 -10.53 20.60 -17.70
C ALA A 57 -9.82 21.24 -18.90
N ASN A 58 -8.77 20.59 -19.37
CA ASN A 58 -7.93 21.11 -20.44
C ASN A 58 -7.53 20.00 -21.40
N GLU A 59 -7.96 20.13 -22.66
CA GLU A 59 -7.72 19.15 -23.72
C GLU A 59 -6.23 19.02 -24.10
N ASN A 60 -5.39 20.02 -23.81
CA ASN A 60 -3.94 19.95 -24.02
C ASN A 60 -3.25 18.88 -23.16
N PHE A 61 -3.94 18.41 -22.11
CA PHE A 61 -3.48 17.33 -21.24
C PHE A 61 -4.16 15.98 -21.56
N VAL A 62 -4.69 15.85 -22.77
CA VAL A 62 -5.14 14.58 -23.35
C VAL A 62 -4.18 14.20 -24.47
N VAL A 63 -3.45 13.10 -24.28
CA VAL A 63 -2.40 12.68 -25.21
C VAL A 63 -2.67 11.29 -25.78
N GLN A 64 -2.20 11.07 -27.01
CA GLN A 64 -2.09 9.74 -27.58
C GLN A 64 -0.68 9.22 -27.32
N ALA A 65 -0.57 8.09 -26.63
CA ALA A 65 0.69 7.44 -26.36
C ALA A 65 0.86 6.22 -27.26
N ASP A 66 2.05 6.08 -27.88
CA ASP A 66 2.49 4.85 -28.50
C ASP A 66 2.83 3.82 -27.41
N VAL A 67 2.32 2.60 -27.58
CA VAL A 67 2.40 1.53 -26.59
C VAL A 67 3.48 0.53 -26.99
N GLU A 68 4.54 0.47 -26.20
CA GLU A 68 5.57 -0.56 -26.29
C GLU A 68 5.31 -1.62 -25.21
N ILE A 69 4.80 -2.79 -25.59
CA ILE A 69 4.52 -3.89 -24.66
C ILE A 69 5.83 -4.53 -24.20
N LEU A 70 5.97 -4.69 -22.88
CA LEU A 70 7.14 -5.32 -22.27
C LEU A 70 6.90 -6.82 -22.05
N PHE A 71 7.65 -7.66 -22.78
CA PHE A 71 7.58 -9.10 -22.67
C PHE A 71 8.62 -9.65 -21.69
N GLY A 72 8.27 -10.72 -20.95
CA GLY A 72 9.21 -11.41 -20.06
C GLY A 72 9.55 -10.69 -18.75
N GLU A 73 8.93 -9.54 -18.46
CA GLU A 73 9.12 -8.80 -17.21
C GLU A 73 8.77 -9.65 -15.99
N LYS A 74 9.71 -9.72 -15.03
CA LYS A 74 9.49 -10.39 -13.74
C LYS A 74 8.65 -9.48 -12.83
N PRO A 75 7.77 -10.04 -12.00
CA PRO A 75 7.13 -9.25 -10.95
C PRO A 75 8.17 -8.65 -10.00
N PHE A 76 7.92 -7.44 -9.52
CA PHE A 76 8.71 -6.76 -8.51
C PHE A 76 7.80 -6.18 -7.43
N ARG A 77 8.37 -5.85 -6.28
CA ARG A 77 7.65 -5.23 -5.17
C ARG A 77 7.69 -3.72 -5.28
N MET A 78 6.56 -3.12 -5.63
CA MET A 78 6.40 -1.67 -5.63
C MET A 78 6.16 -1.20 -4.18
N PRO A 79 7.03 -0.34 -3.62
CA PRO A 79 6.89 0.13 -2.25
C PRO A 79 5.65 1.00 -2.09
N THR A 80 5.06 1.04 -0.89
CA THR A 80 3.89 1.87 -0.57
C THR A 80 4.21 2.95 0.46
N TYR A 81 3.34 3.97 0.59
CA TYR A 81 3.54 5.06 1.55
C TYR A 81 3.43 4.64 3.01
N ASP A 82 2.64 3.60 3.31
CA ASP A 82 2.60 2.97 4.63
C ASP A 82 3.76 2.00 4.83
N GLY A 83 4.84 2.12 4.04
CA GLY A 83 6.05 1.34 4.20
C GLY A 83 5.86 -0.16 4.00
N THR A 84 4.79 -0.64 3.38
CA THR A 84 4.69 -2.02 2.87
C THR A 84 5.07 -2.04 1.38
N SER A 85 4.70 -3.09 0.65
CA SER A 85 4.90 -3.20 -0.80
C SER A 85 3.83 -4.07 -1.43
N ASN A 86 3.52 -3.87 -2.71
CA ASN A 86 2.60 -4.71 -3.48
C ASN A 86 3.32 -5.29 -4.70
N ASP A 87 2.97 -6.50 -5.10
CA ASP A 87 3.56 -7.14 -6.28
C ASP A 87 2.95 -6.54 -7.56
N TYR A 88 3.81 -6.00 -8.42
CA TYR A 88 3.46 -5.43 -9.72
C TYR A 88 4.37 -5.99 -10.81
N LYS A 89 3.92 -5.86 -12.05
CA LYS A 89 4.72 -6.12 -13.24
C LYS A 89 4.67 -4.90 -14.15
N ARG A 90 5.82 -4.53 -14.72
CA ARG A 90 5.88 -3.56 -15.82
C ARG A 90 5.19 -4.15 -17.04
N TYR A 91 4.16 -3.49 -17.55
CA TYR A 91 3.32 -4.00 -18.63
C TYR A 91 3.71 -3.38 -19.97
N ALA A 92 3.82 -2.05 -20.03
CA ALA A 92 4.17 -1.34 -21.25
C ALA A 92 4.86 -0.01 -20.93
N LEU A 93 5.72 0.43 -21.86
CA LEU A 93 6.16 1.82 -21.93
C LEU A 93 5.17 2.60 -22.79
N LEU A 94 4.75 3.76 -22.30
CA LEU A 94 3.82 4.66 -22.96
C LEU A 94 4.60 5.90 -23.40
N HIS A 95 4.87 6.01 -24.69
CA HIS A 95 5.62 7.13 -25.27
C HIS A 95 4.66 8.18 -25.79
N PHE A 96 4.75 9.40 -25.31
CA PHE A 96 3.86 10.48 -25.73
C PHE A 96 4.58 11.82 -25.75
N GLU A 97 3.97 12.78 -26.42
CA GLU A 97 4.39 14.18 -26.38
C GLU A 97 3.33 14.98 -25.63
N ILE A 98 3.75 15.80 -24.67
CA ILE A 98 2.89 16.73 -23.96
C ILE A 98 3.63 18.05 -23.79
N LEU A 99 2.95 19.17 -24.02
CA LEU A 99 3.56 20.52 -23.97
C LEU A 99 4.81 20.68 -24.87
N GLY A 100 4.91 19.91 -25.96
CA GLY A 100 6.04 19.96 -26.90
C GLY A 100 7.26 19.14 -26.47
N GLU A 101 7.19 18.42 -25.36
CA GLU A 101 8.27 17.57 -24.86
C GLU A 101 7.87 16.09 -24.91
N LYS A 102 8.84 15.24 -25.23
CA LYS A 102 8.65 13.79 -25.28
C LYS A 102 8.88 13.19 -23.91
N HIS A 103 7.93 12.39 -23.47
CA HIS A 103 8.00 11.68 -22.21
C HIS A 103 7.71 10.19 -22.41
N THR A 104 8.08 9.42 -21.39
CA THR A 104 7.73 8.01 -21.31
C THR A 104 7.29 7.72 -19.89
N LEU A 105 6.16 7.02 -19.75
CA LEU A 105 5.72 6.48 -18.48
C LEU A 105 5.54 4.97 -18.61
N THR A 106 5.85 4.24 -17.55
CA THR A 106 5.60 2.82 -17.46
C THR A 106 4.21 2.57 -16.90
N ALA A 107 3.39 1.80 -17.62
CA ALA A 107 2.15 1.25 -17.09
C ALA A 107 2.42 -0.07 -16.38
N TYR A 108 1.79 -0.27 -15.23
CA TYR A 108 1.97 -1.46 -14.40
C TYR A 108 0.70 -2.28 -14.30
N GLN A 109 0.86 -3.57 -14.03
CA GLN A 109 -0.25 -4.46 -13.72
C GLN A 109 -0.02 -5.10 -12.36
N SER A 110 -1.05 -5.11 -11.50
CA SER A 110 -0.98 -5.76 -10.20
C SER A 110 -0.91 -7.27 -10.36
N ALA A 111 0.00 -7.93 -9.64
CA ALA A 111 0.13 -9.38 -9.73
C ALA A 111 -1.07 -10.14 -9.11
N ALA A 112 -1.75 -9.52 -8.15
CA ALA A 112 -2.97 -10.07 -7.55
C ALA A 112 -4.12 -10.21 -8.57
N ILE A 113 -4.05 -9.45 -9.67
CA ILE A 113 -5.06 -9.43 -10.73
C ILE A 113 -4.80 -10.53 -11.78
N PHE A 114 -3.59 -11.10 -11.86
CA PHE A 114 -3.27 -12.14 -12.85
C PHE A 114 -4.20 -13.36 -12.80
N GLN A 115 -4.81 -13.63 -11.64
CA GLN A 115 -5.73 -14.75 -11.46
C GLN A 115 -7.21 -14.39 -11.61
N ASN A 116 -7.56 -13.10 -11.77
CA ASN A 116 -8.94 -12.66 -11.93
C ASN A 116 -9.18 -12.13 -13.36
N PRO A 117 -9.87 -12.90 -14.23
CA PRO A 117 -10.13 -12.52 -15.61
C PRO A 117 -10.85 -11.17 -15.78
N GLN A 118 -11.64 -10.74 -14.78
CA GLN A 118 -12.39 -9.49 -14.81
C GLN A 118 -11.50 -8.24 -14.85
N TYR A 119 -10.29 -8.32 -14.30
CA TYR A 119 -9.38 -7.17 -14.18
C TYR A 119 -8.13 -7.32 -15.07
N LYS A 120 -8.10 -8.33 -15.95
CA LYS A 120 -6.92 -8.67 -16.78
C LYS A 120 -6.43 -7.54 -17.67
N ASP A 121 -7.28 -6.58 -18.00
CA ASP A 121 -6.97 -5.44 -18.88
C ASP A 121 -6.70 -4.16 -18.07
N TYR A 122 -6.80 -4.20 -16.74
CA TYR A 122 -6.54 -3.03 -15.89
C TYR A 122 -5.05 -2.70 -15.83
N LEU A 123 -4.73 -1.45 -16.15
CA LEU A 123 -3.38 -0.89 -16.12
C LEU A 123 -3.31 0.29 -15.17
N PHE A 124 -2.40 0.19 -14.21
CA PHE A 124 -2.13 1.21 -13.21
C PHE A 124 -1.00 2.13 -13.69
N LEU A 125 -1.27 3.42 -13.81
CA LEU A 125 -0.29 4.44 -14.22
C LEU A 125 -0.04 5.45 -13.09
N PRO A 126 0.88 5.16 -12.16
CA PRO A 126 1.31 6.10 -11.13
C PRO A 126 2.35 7.06 -11.70
N PHE A 127 2.30 8.33 -11.32
CA PHE A 127 3.32 9.29 -11.74
C PHE A 127 3.54 10.40 -10.71
N ILE A 128 4.69 11.06 -10.83
CA ILE A 128 5.03 12.33 -10.20
C ILE A 128 5.34 13.32 -11.32
N ASP A 129 5.04 14.58 -11.10
CA ASP A 129 5.35 15.70 -11.97
C ASP A 129 5.78 16.93 -11.14
N GLU A 130 6.13 18.03 -11.79
CA GLU A 130 6.69 19.20 -11.10
C GLU A 130 5.68 19.94 -10.20
N THR A 131 4.37 19.66 -10.33
CA THR A 131 3.34 20.22 -9.43
C THR A 131 3.28 19.54 -8.05
N ASN A 132 3.90 18.37 -7.90
CA ASN A 132 3.80 17.56 -6.68
C ASN A 132 4.43 18.25 -5.48
N GLY A 133 3.68 18.30 -4.36
CA GLY A 133 4.11 18.92 -3.12
C GLY A 133 3.82 20.42 -3.03
N PHE A 134 3.40 21.05 -4.14
CA PHE A 134 3.03 22.46 -4.20
C PHE A 134 1.54 22.63 -4.52
N GLU A 135 1.10 22.17 -5.70
CA GLU A 135 -0.29 22.24 -6.14
C GLU A 135 -1.01 20.89 -6.04
N THR A 136 -0.27 19.78 -6.19
CA THR A 136 -0.80 18.42 -6.15
C THR A 136 -0.22 17.61 -4.99
N TYR A 137 -0.86 16.48 -4.66
CA TYR A 137 -0.48 15.69 -3.48
C TYR A 137 0.98 15.25 -3.55
N THR A 138 1.74 15.43 -2.46
CA THR A 138 3.18 15.09 -2.43
C THR A 138 3.51 13.63 -2.78
N GLY A 139 2.53 12.73 -2.67
CA GLY A 139 2.72 11.30 -2.91
C GLY A 139 2.47 10.84 -4.35
N GLY A 140 2.44 11.75 -5.32
CA GLY A 140 2.10 11.42 -6.70
C GLY A 140 0.60 11.33 -6.94
N ARG A 141 0.25 11.05 -8.20
CA ARG A 141 -1.12 10.88 -8.68
C ARG A 141 -1.23 9.63 -9.53
N TYR A 142 -2.43 9.10 -9.68
CA TYR A 142 -2.70 7.89 -10.42
C TYR A 142 -3.66 8.15 -11.57
N ILE A 143 -3.49 7.39 -12.65
CA ILE A 143 -4.47 7.23 -13.72
C ILE A 143 -4.71 5.74 -13.89
N GLU A 144 -5.98 5.37 -14.02
CA GLU A 144 -6.35 4.00 -14.38
C GLU A 144 -6.61 3.92 -15.88
N LEU A 145 -5.92 2.98 -16.51
CA LEU A 145 -5.96 2.69 -17.93
C LEU A 145 -6.53 1.29 -18.17
N ASP A 146 -6.98 1.07 -19.40
CA ASP A 146 -7.58 -0.19 -19.82
C ASP A 146 -6.89 -0.65 -21.12
N ALA A 147 -6.15 -1.76 -21.03
CA ALA A 147 -5.39 -2.34 -22.14
C ALA A 147 -6.29 -2.70 -23.33
N SER A 148 -7.59 -2.97 -23.11
CA SER A 148 -8.55 -3.21 -24.20
C SER A 148 -8.81 -1.97 -25.06
N LYS A 149 -8.42 -0.77 -24.58
CA LYS A 149 -8.53 0.50 -25.31
C LYS A 149 -7.33 0.79 -26.19
N VAL A 150 -6.34 -0.10 -26.25
CA VAL A 150 -5.23 0.04 -27.20
C VAL A 150 -5.74 -0.22 -28.61
N VAL A 151 -5.65 0.79 -29.48
CA VAL A 151 -6.06 0.71 -30.88
C VAL A 151 -4.88 1.13 -31.75
N ASN A 152 -4.52 0.29 -32.72
CA ASN A 152 -3.38 0.52 -33.62
C ASN A 152 -2.07 0.83 -32.88
N GLY A 153 -1.83 0.14 -31.75
CA GLY A 153 -0.64 0.33 -30.93
C GLY A 153 -0.62 1.64 -30.13
N LYS A 154 -1.74 2.37 -30.04
CA LYS A 154 -1.85 3.61 -29.28
C LYS A 154 -2.91 3.53 -28.19
N ILE A 155 -2.72 4.27 -27.11
CA ILE A 155 -3.69 4.46 -26.03
C ILE A 155 -3.84 5.94 -25.69
N THR A 156 -5.04 6.35 -25.30
CA THR A 156 -5.28 7.71 -24.81
C THR A 156 -4.97 7.81 -23.32
N ILE A 157 -4.13 8.77 -22.94
CA ILE A 157 -3.89 9.15 -21.55
C ILE A 157 -4.57 10.51 -21.32
N ASP A 158 -5.51 10.54 -20.38
CA ASP A 158 -6.24 11.76 -20.01
C ASP A 158 -5.84 12.18 -18.60
N PHE A 159 -4.88 13.11 -18.49
CA PHE A 159 -4.41 13.61 -17.20
C PHE A 159 -5.47 14.42 -16.45
N ASN A 160 -6.57 14.84 -17.09
CA ASN A 160 -7.71 15.46 -16.39
C ASN A 160 -8.45 14.46 -15.48
N LYS A 161 -8.20 13.16 -15.66
CA LYS A 161 -8.70 12.08 -14.82
C LYS A 161 -7.69 11.59 -13.78
N ALA A 162 -6.51 12.21 -13.71
CA ALA A 162 -5.56 11.92 -12.65
C ALA A 162 -6.17 12.25 -11.28
N TYR A 163 -6.07 11.32 -10.33
CA TYR A 163 -6.63 11.46 -8.99
C TYR A 163 -5.58 11.21 -7.92
N ASN A 164 -5.83 11.72 -6.72
CA ASN A 164 -4.90 11.47 -5.61
C ASN A 164 -5.07 10.04 -5.09
N PRO A 165 -3.97 9.38 -4.69
CA PRO A 165 -4.01 8.13 -3.94
C PRO A 165 -4.87 8.28 -2.69
N TYR A 166 -5.52 7.20 -2.25
CA TYR A 166 -6.38 7.24 -1.06
C TYR A 166 -5.68 7.71 0.22
N CYS A 167 -4.36 7.57 0.30
CA CYS A 167 -3.51 8.05 1.38
C CYS A 167 -3.47 9.59 1.50
N ALA A 168 -3.89 10.30 0.46
CA ALA A 168 -4.13 11.74 0.52
C ALA A 168 -5.31 12.09 1.44
N TYR A 169 -6.33 11.22 1.46
CA TYR A 169 -7.58 11.44 2.18
C TYR A 169 -7.63 10.72 3.53
N SER A 170 -7.00 9.54 3.64
CA SER A 170 -7.20 8.64 4.78
C SER A 170 -5.98 7.81 5.12
N SER A 171 -5.84 7.46 6.40
CA SER A 171 -4.83 6.52 6.88
C SER A 171 -5.24 5.06 6.61
N GLY A 172 -4.27 4.15 6.68
CA GLY A 172 -4.52 2.70 6.56
C GLY A 172 -4.64 2.15 5.13
N TYR A 173 -4.36 2.95 4.09
CA TYR A 173 -4.25 2.48 2.71
C TYR A 173 -2.79 2.19 2.32
N ARG A 174 -2.60 1.11 1.56
CA ARG A 174 -1.31 0.68 0.99
C ARG A 174 -1.08 1.31 -0.38
N CYS A 175 -0.98 2.64 -0.43
CA CYS A 175 -0.86 3.36 -1.70
C CYS A 175 0.54 3.20 -2.32
N PRO A 176 0.67 2.68 -3.56
CA PRO A 176 1.98 2.52 -4.20
C PRO A 176 2.71 3.85 -4.43
N LYS A 177 4.01 3.88 -4.18
CA LYS A 177 4.86 5.02 -4.54
C LYS A 177 5.19 4.95 -6.03
N PRO A 178 4.95 6.01 -6.81
CA PRO A 178 5.39 6.05 -8.20
C PRO A 178 6.90 5.76 -8.30
N PRO A 179 7.33 4.82 -9.15
CA PRO A 179 8.74 4.56 -9.38
C PRO A 179 9.47 5.75 -10.02
N ALA A 180 10.80 5.82 -9.88
CA ALA A 180 11.61 6.93 -10.38
C ALA A 180 11.49 7.13 -11.90
N GLU A 181 11.31 6.04 -12.65
CA GLU A 181 11.07 6.05 -14.10
C GLU A 181 9.74 6.71 -14.51
N ASN A 182 8.82 6.94 -13.55
CA ASN A 182 7.55 7.62 -13.76
C ASN A 182 7.53 9.04 -13.15
N ILE A 183 8.70 9.69 -13.07
CA ILE A 183 8.81 11.11 -12.74
C ILE A 183 8.86 11.91 -14.03
N LEU A 184 7.85 12.73 -14.26
CA LEU A 184 7.77 13.69 -15.35
C LEU A 184 8.45 15.00 -14.95
N GLN A 185 9.41 15.46 -15.75
CA GLN A 185 10.04 16.77 -15.60
C GLN A 185 9.22 17.86 -16.32
N THR A 186 7.94 17.94 -16.00
CA THR A 186 7.03 18.97 -16.57
C THR A 186 5.87 19.21 -15.62
N HIS A 187 5.17 20.33 -15.78
CA HIS A 187 4.00 20.68 -14.96
C HIS A 187 2.71 20.11 -15.55
N ILE A 188 2.10 19.14 -14.87
CA ILE A 188 0.81 18.57 -15.28
C ILE A 188 -0.34 19.29 -14.57
N LEU A 189 -0.75 20.44 -15.12
CA LEU A 189 -1.83 21.31 -14.62
C LEU A 189 -3.24 20.81 -14.99
N ALA A 190 -3.47 19.50 -14.81
CA ALA A 190 -4.73 18.82 -15.08
C ALA A 190 -5.02 17.79 -13.99
N GLY A 191 -6.29 17.44 -13.80
CA GLY A 191 -6.71 16.42 -12.83
C GLY A 191 -6.95 16.98 -11.44
N GLU A 192 -6.80 16.12 -10.43
CA GLU A 192 -7.02 16.47 -9.03
C GLU A 192 -5.82 17.23 -8.44
N LYS A 193 -6.13 18.25 -7.63
CA LYS A 193 -5.18 19.04 -6.84
C LYS A 193 -4.96 18.42 -5.47
N ALA A 194 -4.00 18.92 -4.70
CA ALA A 194 -3.77 18.47 -3.34
C ALA A 194 -5.04 18.61 -2.49
N TYR A 195 -5.46 17.50 -1.88
CA TYR A 195 -6.56 17.50 -0.93
C TYR A 195 -6.23 18.35 0.31
N LYS A 196 -7.12 19.28 0.67
CA LYS A 196 -6.92 20.25 1.77
C LYS A 196 -7.85 20.03 2.96
N GLY A 197 -8.73 19.03 2.89
CA GLY A 197 -9.64 18.71 3.98
C GLY A 197 -8.99 17.89 5.09
N PRO A 198 -9.74 17.59 6.16
CA PRO A 198 -9.25 16.74 7.24
C PRO A 198 -8.99 15.32 6.75
N LYS A 199 -7.89 14.72 7.20
CA LYS A 199 -7.62 13.30 6.94
C LYS A 199 -8.58 12.44 7.76
N ASN A 200 -9.11 11.42 7.13
CA ASN A 200 -9.91 10.42 7.81
C ASN A 200 -9.00 9.36 8.43
N GLU A 201 -9.31 8.95 9.64
CA GLU A 201 -8.80 7.70 10.19
C GLU A 201 -9.83 6.62 9.89
N ARG A 202 -9.41 5.59 9.13
CA ARG A 202 -10.33 4.52 8.75
C ARG A 202 -10.67 3.70 10.00
N PRO A 203 -11.96 3.49 10.31
CA PRO A 203 -12.32 2.61 11.42
C PRO A 203 -11.80 1.20 11.14
N VAL A 204 -11.35 0.53 12.20
CA VAL A 204 -10.94 -0.87 12.13
C VAL A 204 -12.17 -1.72 11.83
N ASN A 205 -12.21 -2.34 10.66
CA ASN A 205 -13.28 -3.26 10.29
C ASN A 205 -13.03 -4.65 10.90
N LYS A 206 -13.50 -4.84 12.13
CA LYS A 206 -13.36 -6.11 12.86
C LYS A 206 -14.02 -7.30 12.15
N ALA A 207 -15.05 -7.07 11.32
CA ALA A 207 -15.75 -8.13 10.59
C ALA A 207 -14.90 -8.80 9.50
N MET A 208 -13.75 -8.23 9.15
CA MET A 208 -12.80 -8.86 8.22
C MET A 208 -11.92 -9.93 8.88
N ALA A 209 -11.90 -9.99 10.22
CA ALA A 209 -11.14 -10.99 10.95
C ALA A 209 -11.69 -12.39 10.69
N LYS A 210 -10.79 -13.35 10.48
CA LYS A 210 -11.14 -14.75 10.19
C LYS A 210 -10.44 -15.69 11.15
N ASN A 211 -11.15 -16.74 11.55
CA ASN A 211 -10.60 -17.87 12.30
C ASN A 211 -9.49 -18.59 11.53
N PHE A 212 -8.74 -19.47 12.21
CA PHE A 212 -7.72 -20.30 11.55
C PHE A 212 -8.32 -21.23 10.50
N THR A 213 -7.61 -21.42 9.39
CA THR A 213 -7.92 -22.42 8.37
C THR A 213 -7.63 -23.84 8.90
N GLU A 214 -8.21 -24.87 8.30
CA GLU A 214 -7.95 -26.26 8.72
C GLU A 214 -6.46 -26.64 8.67
N LYS A 215 -5.71 -26.12 7.70
CA LYS A 215 -4.26 -26.29 7.62
C LYS A 215 -3.55 -25.68 8.83
N GLU A 216 -3.93 -24.45 9.21
CA GLU A 216 -3.37 -23.74 10.37
C GLU A 216 -3.75 -24.44 11.68
N LYS A 217 -5.00 -24.88 11.83
CA LYS A 217 -5.45 -25.65 13.00
C LYS A 217 -4.62 -26.92 13.19
N ASN A 218 -4.34 -27.64 12.11
CA ASN A 218 -3.51 -28.85 12.16
C ASN A 218 -2.10 -28.55 12.66
N ILE A 219 -1.48 -27.45 12.21
CA ILE A 219 -0.16 -27.00 12.70
C ILE A 219 -0.24 -26.68 14.20
N ILE A 220 -1.24 -25.90 14.62
CA ILE A 220 -1.42 -25.50 16.03
C ILE A 220 -1.69 -26.69 16.95
N SER A 221 -2.35 -27.74 16.44
CA SER A 221 -2.75 -28.91 17.23
C SER A 221 -1.69 -30.02 17.30
N THR A 222 -0.53 -29.84 16.64
CA THR A 222 0.58 -30.83 16.66
C THR A 222 1.27 -30.99 18.02
N GLY A 223 1.05 -30.08 18.96
CA GLY A 223 1.68 -30.09 20.27
C GLY A 223 0.90 -29.26 21.29
N ASP A 224 1.37 -29.29 22.53
CA ASP A 224 0.78 -28.52 23.64
C ASP A 224 1.35 -27.09 23.71
N THR A 225 0.95 -26.34 24.73
CA THR A 225 1.36 -24.93 24.93
C THR A 225 2.85 -24.72 25.16
N SER A 226 3.61 -25.78 25.46
CA SER A 226 5.07 -25.72 25.66
C SER A 226 5.87 -26.19 24.44
N SER A 227 5.18 -26.81 23.47
CA SER A 227 5.79 -27.42 22.30
C SER A 227 6.19 -26.38 21.27
N LYS A 228 7.47 -26.36 20.89
CA LYS A 228 8.00 -25.49 19.82
C LYS A 228 7.29 -25.74 18.48
N LEU A 229 7.24 -24.71 17.65
CA LEU A 229 6.80 -24.78 16.26
C LEU A 229 8.01 -24.87 15.34
N HIS A 230 7.81 -25.49 14.18
CA HIS A 230 8.82 -25.49 13.12
C HIS A 230 8.93 -24.10 12.51
N VAL A 231 10.14 -23.53 12.52
CA VAL A 231 10.40 -22.23 11.90
C VAL A 231 10.68 -22.45 10.42
N TYR A 232 9.81 -21.89 9.59
CA TYR A 232 9.86 -21.95 8.14
C TYR A 232 11.09 -21.21 7.62
N GLN A 233 11.78 -21.83 6.66
CA GLN A 233 13.05 -21.38 6.12
C GLN A 233 12.91 -20.94 4.66
N THR A 234 13.61 -19.87 4.27
CA THR A 234 13.60 -19.39 2.88
C THR A 234 14.25 -20.35 1.88
N THR A 235 15.00 -21.34 2.36
CA THR A 235 15.63 -22.38 1.55
C THR A 235 14.65 -23.45 1.06
N ASN A 236 13.43 -23.51 1.61
CA ASN A 236 12.38 -24.42 1.19
C ASN A 236 11.30 -23.64 0.40
N GLU A 237 11.07 -24.02 -0.86
CA GLU A 237 10.13 -23.29 -1.74
C GLU A 237 8.69 -23.24 -1.21
N LYS A 238 8.21 -24.32 -0.57
CA LYS A 238 6.84 -24.37 -0.02
C LYS A 238 6.69 -23.48 1.20
N GLU A 239 7.72 -23.42 2.02
CA GLU A 239 7.77 -22.56 3.20
C GLU A 239 7.94 -21.10 2.78
N LEU A 240 8.81 -20.82 1.81
CA LEU A 240 9.00 -19.50 1.22
C LEU A 240 7.68 -18.95 0.63
N ALA A 241 6.88 -19.79 -0.02
CA ALA A 241 5.56 -19.38 -0.52
C ALA A 241 4.63 -18.92 0.61
N VAL A 242 4.71 -19.54 1.79
CA VAL A 242 3.95 -19.16 2.99
C VAL A 242 4.51 -17.87 3.61
N LEU A 243 5.84 -17.78 3.71
CA LEU A 243 6.58 -16.60 4.21
C LEU A 243 6.36 -15.36 3.34
N LYS A 244 6.07 -15.52 2.04
CA LYS A 244 5.79 -14.43 1.10
C LYS A 244 4.30 -14.11 0.93
N ALA A 245 3.40 -14.86 1.57
CA ALA A 245 1.97 -14.61 1.50
C ALA A 245 1.51 -13.56 2.51
N THR A 246 0.58 -12.69 2.10
CA THR A 246 -0.04 -11.71 3.00
C THR A 246 -0.97 -12.37 4.01
N SER A 247 -0.83 -11.97 5.27
CA SER A 247 -1.59 -12.45 6.40
C SER A 247 -2.92 -11.73 6.57
N GLN A 248 -3.85 -12.40 7.27
CA GLN A 248 -5.20 -11.91 7.52
C GLN A 248 -5.42 -11.61 9.00
N ASP A 249 -6.30 -10.66 9.30
CA ASP A 249 -6.71 -10.41 10.67
C ASP A 249 -7.34 -11.68 11.27
N ILE A 250 -6.99 -12.03 12.50
CA ILE A 250 -7.52 -13.16 13.26
C ILE A 250 -8.65 -12.70 14.17
N ASN A 251 -9.67 -13.54 14.33
CA ASN A 251 -10.71 -13.32 15.32
C ASN A 251 -10.14 -13.59 16.72
N ILE A 252 -10.34 -12.67 17.64
CA ILE A 252 -9.79 -12.76 18.98
C ILE A 252 -10.39 -13.91 19.81
N ASP A 253 -11.63 -14.28 19.50
CA ASP A 253 -12.37 -15.33 20.20
C ASP A 253 -12.03 -16.74 19.66
N ASP A 254 -11.04 -16.88 18.77
CA ASP A 254 -10.65 -18.20 18.25
C ASP A 254 -10.01 -19.05 19.38
N PRO A 255 -10.54 -20.26 19.67
CA PRO A 255 -10.11 -21.06 20.82
C PRO A 255 -8.65 -21.55 20.71
N LEU A 256 -8.04 -21.53 19.53
CA LEU A 256 -6.66 -21.95 19.34
C LEU A 256 -5.66 -20.80 19.51
N LEU A 257 -6.12 -19.57 19.67
CA LEU A 257 -5.26 -18.39 19.75
C LEU A 257 -4.31 -18.47 20.95
N GLU A 258 -4.80 -18.88 22.13
CA GLU A 258 -3.96 -19.02 23.34
C GLU A 258 -2.88 -20.10 23.17
N ILE A 259 -3.22 -21.20 22.48
CA ILE A 259 -2.26 -22.29 22.22
C ILE A 259 -1.17 -21.77 21.28
N LEU A 260 -1.55 -21.11 20.19
CA LEU A 260 -0.59 -20.53 19.25
C LEU A 260 0.29 -19.45 19.93
N GLU A 261 -0.31 -18.55 20.73
CA GLU A 261 0.39 -17.52 21.51
C GLU A 261 1.54 -18.15 22.31
N LYS A 262 1.25 -19.17 23.13
CA LYS A 262 2.26 -19.81 24.00
C LYS A 262 3.31 -20.59 23.20
N ARG A 263 2.91 -21.30 22.14
CA ARG A 263 3.84 -22.06 21.29
C ARG A 263 4.78 -21.15 20.51
N MET A 264 4.30 -20.02 20.00
CA MET A 264 5.16 -19.02 19.35
C MET A 264 6.18 -18.45 20.34
N LEU A 265 5.77 -18.15 21.57
CA LEU A 265 6.68 -17.69 22.63
C LEU A 265 7.77 -18.73 22.94
N ALA A 266 7.39 -19.99 23.12
CA ALA A 266 8.34 -21.08 23.33
C ALA A 266 9.33 -21.25 22.16
N THR A 267 8.89 -20.93 20.94
CA THR A 267 9.70 -21.03 19.73
C THR A 267 10.74 -19.91 19.64
N VAL A 268 10.34 -18.66 19.85
CA VAL A 268 11.26 -17.50 19.75
C VAL A 268 12.26 -17.44 20.90
N GLN A 269 11.90 -17.96 22.08
CA GLN A 269 12.79 -18.06 23.24
C GLN A 269 13.67 -19.31 23.24
N ALA A 270 13.58 -20.15 22.20
CA ALA A 270 14.34 -21.39 22.12
C ALA A 270 15.86 -21.11 22.09
N PRO A 271 16.67 -21.75 22.97
CA PRO A 271 18.10 -21.42 23.08
C PRO A 271 18.90 -21.63 21.79
N GLU A 272 18.45 -22.53 20.91
CA GLU A 272 19.17 -22.85 19.68
C GLU A 272 19.16 -21.65 18.69
N HIS A 273 18.08 -20.86 18.70
CA HIS A 273 17.87 -19.71 17.82
C HIS A 273 17.03 -18.63 18.52
N ALA A 274 17.55 -18.08 19.62
CA ALA A 274 16.84 -17.04 20.37
C ALA A 274 16.64 -15.79 19.51
N GLY A 275 15.39 -15.38 19.33
CA GLY A 275 14.98 -14.17 18.63
C GLY A 275 14.47 -13.10 19.58
N VAL A 276 14.47 -11.84 19.11
CA VAL A 276 13.82 -10.71 19.81
C VAL A 276 12.39 -10.46 19.33
N GLY A 277 11.93 -11.25 18.38
CA GLY A 277 10.59 -11.21 17.81
C GLY A 277 10.32 -12.43 16.93
N ILE A 278 9.03 -12.72 16.72
CA ILE A 278 8.58 -13.73 15.76
C ILE A 278 7.18 -13.38 15.24
N ALA A 279 6.96 -13.59 13.95
CA ALA A 279 5.66 -13.45 13.30
C ALA A 279 5.04 -14.82 12.99
N ALA A 280 3.71 -14.93 13.06
CA ALA A 280 2.99 -16.17 12.79
C ALA A 280 3.28 -16.81 11.40
N PRO A 281 3.54 -16.05 10.32
CA PRO A 281 3.93 -16.64 9.04
C PRO A 281 5.22 -17.47 9.11
N GLN A 282 6.14 -17.13 10.02
CA GLN A 282 7.39 -17.87 10.23
C GLN A 282 7.16 -19.25 10.83
N VAL A 283 5.98 -19.54 11.36
CA VAL A 283 5.57 -20.86 11.87
C VAL A 283 4.43 -21.46 11.05
N GLY A 284 4.24 -20.96 9.83
CA GLY A 284 3.28 -21.50 8.88
C GLY A 284 1.85 -20.99 9.00
N ILE A 285 1.61 -19.93 9.77
CA ILE A 285 0.28 -19.38 10.06
C ILE A 285 0.15 -17.96 9.46
N ASN A 286 -0.66 -17.77 8.42
CA ASN A 286 -0.82 -16.46 7.76
C ASN A 286 -1.90 -15.61 8.46
N LYS A 287 -1.69 -15.38 9.75
CA LYS A 287 -2.49 -14.48 10.58
C LYS A 287 -1.65 -13.32 11.10
N ASN A 288 -2.29 -12.16 11.29
CA ASN A 288 -1.63 -10.96 11.78
C ASN A 288 -1.36 -11.08 13.28
N LEU A 289 -0.34 -11.85 13.64
CA LEU A 289 0.06 -12.16 15.01
C LEU A 289 1.58 -12.09 15.10
N ILE A 290 2.08 -11.37 16.09
CA ILE A 290 3.52 -11.24 16.35
C ILE A 290 3.78 -11.29 17.85
N TRP A 291 4.96 -11.76 18.21
CA TRP A 291 5.57 -11.48 19.50
C TRP A 291 6.77 -10.55 19.31
N VAL A 292 6.96 -9.61 20.25
CA VAL A 292 8.06 -8.64 20.23
C VAL A 292 8.63 -8.47 21.65
N GLN A 293 9.94 -8.47 21.77
CA GLN A 293 10.64 -8.03 22.98
C GLN A 293 10.69 -6.49 23.04
N ARG A 294 10.18 -5.92 24.13
CA ARG A 294 10.05 -4.46 24.31
C ARG A 294 11.24 -3.87 25.07
N PHE A 295 12.35 -3.63 24.36
CA PHE A 295 13.56 -2.97 24.92
C PHE A 295 13.31 -1.54 25.43
N ASP A 296 12.23 -0.92 24.98
CA ASP A 296 11.75 0.39 25.44
C ASP A 296 11.07 0.34 26.83
N LYS A 297 10.77 -0.85 27.37
CA LYS A 297 10.07 -1.03 28.65
C LYS A 297 10.96 -1.63 29.73
N ALA A 298 10.61 -1.40 31.00
CA ALA A 298 11.37 -1.93 32.14
C ALA A 298 11.27 -3.46 32.18
N GLY A 299 12.41 -4.13 32.34
CA GLY A 299 12.47 -5.60 32.35
C GLY A 299 12.30 -6.23 30.97
N GLU A 300 12.31 -5.44 29.89
CA GLU A 300 12.33 -5.88 28.49
C GLU A 300 11.32 -7.00 28.19
N PRO A 301 10.04 -6.81 28.54
CA PRO A 301 9.05 -7.88 28.45
C PRO A 301 8.85 -8.33 27.00
N PHE A 302 8.61 -9.62 26.83
CA PHE A 302 8.02 -10.14 25.60
C PHE A 302 6.51 -9.87 25.64
N GLU A 303 5.96 -9.28 24.57
CA GLU A 303 4.54 -8.95 24.45
C GLU A 303 3.94 -9.49 23.14
N PHE A 304 2.70 -9.99 23.21
CA PHE A 304 1.97 -10.56 22.07
C PHE A 304 1.01 -9.52 21.48
N PHE A 305 1.05 -9.33 20.17
CA PHE A 305 0.25 -8.33 19.47
C PHE A 305 -0.68 -9.00 18.46
N ILE A 306 -1.97 -8.69 18.59
CA ILE A 306 -3.03 -9.21 17.73
C ILE A 306 -3.40 -8.15 16.70
N ASN A 307 -3.44 -8.56 15.44
CA ASN A 307 -3.77 -7.73 14.29
C ASN A 307 -2.96 -6.40 14.21
N PRO A 308 -1.63 -6.43 14.45
CA PRO A 308 -0.83 -5.21 14.47
C PRO A 308 -0.70 -4.58 13.08
N LYS A 309 -0.76 -3.26 13.03
CA LYS A 309 -0.62 -2.45 11.82
C LYS A 309 0.20 -1.20 12.14
N ILE A 310 1.24 -0.93 11.35
CA ILE A 310 1.98 0.32 11.46
C ILE A 310 1.24 1.39 10.66
N ILE A 311 0.60 2.31 11.36
CA ILE A 311 -0.25 3.35 10.77
C ILE A 311 0.52 4.64 10.45
N TRP A 312 1.72 4.81 10.99
CA TRP A 312 2.64 5.91 10.66
C TRP A 312 4.10 5.49 10.85
N ARG A 313 4.99 6.09 10.05
CA ARG A 313 6.45 5.92 10.10
C ARG A 313 7.13 7.28 10.03
N SER A 314 8.19 7.47 10.82
CA SER A 314 9.01 8.67 10.75
C SER A 314 9.79 8.76 9.44
N LYS A 315 10.05 9.98 8.98
CA LYS A 315 11.01 10.24 7.89
C LYS A 315 12.46 10.10 8.34
N LEU A 316 12.71 10.29 9.64
CA LEU A 316 13.99 9.97 10.25
C LEU A 316 14.17 8.45 10.21
N THR A 317 15.31 8.00 9.71
CA THR A 317 15.65 6.58 9.60
C THR A 317 16.94 6.26 10.35
N ARG A 318 17.10 4.99 10.73
CA ARG A 318 18.33 4.46 11.33
C ARG A 318 18.80 3.24 10.56
N LEU A 319 20.11 3.13 10.38
CA LEU A 319 20.77 1.91 9.91
C LEU A 319 21.05 1.00 11.10
N GLY A 320 20.90 -0.32 10.92
CA GLY A 320 21.33 -1.29 11.92
C GLY A 320 21.24 -2.73 11.42
N ALA A 321 21.99 -3.61 12.07
CA ALA A 321 22.03 -5.02 11.73
C ALA A 321 20.70 -5.71 12.04
N GLU A 322 20.15 -6.41 11.05
CA GLU A 322 19.00 -7.31 11.19
C GLU A 322 19.40 -8.75 10.88
N GLY A 323 18.78 -9.68 11.60
CA GLY A 323 18.76 -11.10 11.29
C GLY A 323 17.32 -11.60 11.31
N CYS A 324 17.07 -12.81 10.81
CA CYS A 324 15.73 -13.40 10.76
C CYS A 324 15.80 -14.90 11.05
N LEU A 325 14.91 -15.41 11.89
CA LEU A 325 14.83 -16.85 12.20
C LEU A 325 14.53 -17.72 10.96
N SER A 326 13.97 -17.13 9.92
CA SER A 326 13.64 -17.79 8.65
C SER A 326 14.74 -17.69 7.58
N ILE A 327 15.82 -16.94 7.84
CA ILE A 327 16.94 -16.76 6.93
C ILE A 327 18.22 -17.17 7.66
N PRO A 328 18.72 -18.40 7.44
CA PRO A 328 19.85 -18.93 8.20
C PRO A 328 21.14 -18.19 7.85
N ASP A 329 22.00 -18.02 8.87
CA ASP A 329 23.40 -17.56 8.76
C ASP A 329 23.63 -16.23 8.02
N ARG A 330 22.60 -15.38 7.97
CA ARG A 330 22.67 -14.09 7.27
C ARG A 330 22.22 -12.93 8.16
N ARG A 331 23.06 -11.90 8.22
CA ARG A 331 22.76 -10.60 8.82
C ARG A 331 23.24 -9.49 7.92
N ASP A 332 22.44 -8.45 7.78
CA ASP A 332 22.74 -7.29 6.94
C ASP A 332 22.30 -6.00 7.64
N ASP A 333 22.90 -4.87 7.26
CA ASP A 333 22.50 -3.56 7.73
C ASP A 333 21.30 -3.04 6.94
N VAL A 334 20.14 -3.01 7.62
CA VAL A 334 18.86 -2.60 7.04
C VAL A 334 18.48 -1.25 7.60
N THR A 335 18.07 -0.33 6.72
CA THR A 335 17.54 0.96 7.16
C THR A 335 16.06 0.86 7.47
N ARG A 336 15.69 1.30 8.67
CA ARG A 336 14.30 1.38 9.14
C ARG A 336 13.93 2.77 9.59
N SER A 337 12.63 3.03 9.70
CA SER A 337 12.14 4.28 10.33
C SER A 337 12.53 4.27 11.80
N TYR A 338 13.01 5.39 12.33
CA TYR A 338 13.41 5.50 13.73
C TYR A 338 12.20 5.37 14.68
N ALA A 339 11.06 5.93 14.31
CA ALA A 339 9.83 5.90 15.08
C ALA A 339 8.65 5.43 14.23
N ILE A 340 7.71 4.77 14.89
CA ILE A 340 6.47 4.28 14.31
C ILE A 340 5.29 4.58 15.23
N ARG A 341 4.08 4.66 14.65
CA ARG A 341 2.83 4.54 15.40
C ARG A 341 2.20 3.20 15.05
N LEU A 342 2.04 2.34 16.05
CA LEU A 342 1.46 1.01 15.92
C LEU A 342 0.01 1.05 16.37
N GLN A 343 -0.87 0.39 15.61
CA GLN A 343 -2.25 0.08 15.99
C GLN A 343 -2.38 -1.44 16.13
N TYR A 344 -3.02 -1.93 17.18
CA TYR A 344 -3.23 -3.36 17.40
C TYR A 344 -4.47 -3.61 18.28
N TRP A 345 -4.87 -4.87 18.46
CA TRP A 345 -5.98 -5.26 19.32
C TRP A 345 -5.46 -5.80 20.65
N ASP A 346 -6.00 -5.31 21.76
CA ASP A 346 -5.77 -5.92 23.07
C ASP A 346 -6.53 -7.26 23.22
N LYS A 347 -6.34 -7.96 24.34
CA LYS A 347 -7.01 -9.24 24.64
C LYS A 347 -8.55 -9.16 24.74
N ASN A 348 -9.11 -7.95 24.84
CA ASN A 348 -10.54 -7.69 24.88
C ASN A 348 -11.07 -7.22 23.51
N GLY A 349 -10.20 -7.14 22.50
CA GLY A 349 -10.51 -6.65 21.16
C GLY A 349 -10.58 -5.12 21.06
N ASN A 350 -10.17 -4.36 22.07
CA ASN A 350 -10.06 -2.90 21.95
C ASN A 350 -8.90 -2.53 21.02
N VAL A 351 -9.10 -1.49 20.22
CA VAL A 351 -8.05 -0.97 19.35
C VAL A 351 -7.17 -0.04 20.17
N ILE A 352 -5.89 -0.39 20.28
CA ILE A 352 -4.87 0.39 20.97
C ILE A 352 -3.94 1.00 19.93
N GLU A 353 -3.50 2.22 20.19
CA GLU A 353 -2.46 2.88 19.41
C GLU A 353 -1.34 3.38 20.33
N GLU A 354 -0.08 3.12 19.94
CA GLU A 354 1.09 3.58 20.68
C GLU A 354 2.21 4.04 19.74
N ASN A 355 3.00 5.02 20.19
CA ASN A 355 4.22 5.45 19.51
C ASN A 355 5.40 4.65 20.06
N ILE A 356 6.21 4.10 19.17
CA ILE A 356 7.37 3.27 19.51
C ILE A 356 8.59 3.79 18.74
N GLU A 357 9.74 3.85 19.40
CA GLU A 357 10.97 4.42 18.85
C GLU A 357 12.16 3.47 18.98
N GLY A 358 13.27 3.82 18.34
CA GLY A 358 14.57 3.19 18.55
C GLY A 358 14.64 1.74 18.05
N PHE A 359 15.22 0.86 18.88
CA PHE A 359 15.40 -0.55 18.50
C PHE A 359 14.08 -1.32 18.51
N THR A 360 13.20 -1.10 19.48
CA THR A 360 11.88 -1.74 19.48
C THR A 360 11.08 -1.40 18.22
N ALA A 361 11.15 -0.16 17.73
CA ALA A 361 10.49 0.23 16.48
C ALA A 361 11.01 -0.57 15.27
N VAL A 362 12.28 -0.98 15.28
CA VAL A 362 12.87 -1.84 14.23
C VAL A 362 12.35 -3.26 14.32
N ILE A 363 12.26 -3.83 15.53
CA ILE A 363 11.68 -5.16 15.72
C ILE A 363 10.24 -5.19 15.22
N PHE A 364 9.39 -4.22 15.60
CA PHE A 364 8.03 -4.16 15.08
C PHE A 364 7.97 -4.02 13.56
N GLN A 365 8.82 -3.19 12.94
CA GLN A 365 8.87 -3.09 11.48
C GLN A 365 9.26 -4.42 10.83
N HIS A 366 10.17 -5.18 11.43
CA HIS A 366 10.57 -6.50 10.96
C HIS A 366 9.43 -7.52 11.09
N GLU A 367 8.81 -7.64 12.26
CA GLU A 367 7.73 -8.61 12.48
C GLU A 367 6.48 -8.28 11.66
N VAL A 368 6.15 -6.99 11.53
CA VAL A 368 5.03 -6.55 10.70
C VAL A 368 5.31 -6.79 9.22
N ASP A 369 6.55 -6.65 8.75
CA ASP A 369 6.92 -6.98 7.38
C ASP A 369 6.59 -8.43 7.02
N HIS A 370 6.89 -9.38 7.92
CA HIS A 370 6.50 -10.78 7.74
C HIS A 370 5.00 -10.97 7.54
N LEU A 371 4.15 -10.16 8.19
CA LEU A 371 2.70 -10.22 7.99
C LEU A 371 2.28 -9.84 6.58
N TYR A 372 3.06 -9.01 5.89
CA TYR A 372 2.84 -8.64 4.48
C TYR A 372 3.62 -9.52 3.52
N GLY A 373 4.30 -10.55 4.02
CA GLY A 373 5.16 -11.43 3.26
C GLY A 373 6.46 -10.78 2.80
N ILE A 374 6.88 -9.69 3.47
CA ILE A 374 8.11 -8.93 3.20
C ILE A 374 9.23 -9.47 4.07
N LEU A 375 10.36 -9.78 3.44
CA LEU A 375 11.57 -10.21 4.14
C LEU A 375 12.60 -9.09 4.08
N TYR A 376 13.51 -9.02 5.06
CA TYR A 376 14.49 -7.94 5.09
C TYR A 376 15.38 -7.86 3.82
N PRO A 377 15.69 -8.94 3.08
CA PRO A 377 16.39 -8.82 1.80
C PRO A 377 15.61 -7.99 0.77
N ASP A 378 14.28 -8.04 0.78
CA ASP A 378 13.45 -7.18 -0.07
C ASP A 378 13.68 -5.69 0.29
N ARG A 379 13.93 -5.38 1.57
CA ARG A 379 14.26 -4.02 2.03
C ARG A 379 15.63 -3.55 1.63
N LEU A 380 16.60 -4.47 1.48
CA LEU A 380 17.93 -4.14 0.97
C LEU A 380 17.85 -3.72 -0.50
N GLU A 381 17.04 -4.43 -1.31
CA GLU A 381 16.77 -4.04 -2.70
C GLU A 381 16.11 -2.66 -2.78
N GLU A 382 15.07 -2.41 -1.96
CA GLU A 382 14.43 -1.09 -1.87
C GLU A 382 15.42 0.01 -1.41
N GLN A 383 16.30 -0.30 -0.46
CA GLN A 383 17.31 0.62 0.06
C GLN A 383 18.32 1.02 -1.00
N ALA A 384 18.80 0.07 -1.81
CA ALA A 384 19.78 0.32 -2.87
C ALA A 384 19.23 1.25 -3.97
N ALA A 385 17.91 1.24 -4.19
CA ALA A 385 17.26 2.07 -5.20
C ALA A 385 17.02 3.53 -4.75
N ASN A 386 17.15 3.84 -3.47
CA ASN A 386 16.76 5.15 -2.92
C ASN A 386 17.98 5.97 -2.48
N GLN A 387 18.11 7.20 -3.00
CA GLN A 387 19.11 8.17 -2.51
C GLN A 387 18.72 8.68 -1.12
N LYS A 388 19.69 8.72 -0.19
CA LYS A 388 19.52 9.27 1.17
C LYS A 388 20.54 10.37 1.44
N ILE A 389 20.11 11.33 2.26
CA ILE A 389 20.98 12.40 2.75
C ILE A 389 21.27 12.13 4.21
N GLU A 390 22.54 11.91 4.53
CA GLU A 390 23.02 11.75 5.90
C GLU A 390 22.85 13.06 6.71
N LEU A 391 22.33 12.94 7.94
CA LEU A 391 22.07 14.09 8.82
C LEU A 391 23.16 14.30 9.89
N ASN A 392 24.28 13.59 9.79
CA ASN A 392 25.28 13.44 10.86
C ASN A 392 25.92 14.77 11.33
N GLU A 393 25.95 15.80 10.48
CA GLU A 393 26.45 17.14 10.84
C GLU A 393 25.34 18.13 11.25
N LYS A 394 24.07 17.74 11.09
CA LYS A 394 22.90 18.60 11.26
C LYS A 394 22.12 18.32 12.55
N LEU A 395 22.38 17.20 13.22
CA LEU A 395 21.65 16.77 14.41
C LEU A 395 22.60 16.42 15.55
N LYS A 396 22.39 17.03 16.72
CA LYS A 396 23.02 16.62 17.98
C LYS A 396 21.96 15.94 18.84
N PHE A 397 22.00 14.61 18.89
CA PHE A 397 21.16 13.84 19.80
C PHE A 397 21.76 13.89 21.21
N SER A 398 20.93 14.14 22.22
CA SER A 398 21.31 14.10 23.62
C SER A 398 20.12 13.62 24.44
N ILE A 399 20.38 12.88 25.50
CA ILE A 399 19.36 12.45 26.45
C ILE A 399 19.92 12.63 27.87
N GLU A 400 19.07 12.91 28.85
CA GLU A 400 19.51 13.01 30.24
C GLU A 400 20.06 11.67 30.75
N ASN A 401 21.12 11.75 31.55
CA ASN A 401 21.81 10.58 32.09
C ASN A 401 20.82 9.71 32.91
N GLY A 402 20.75 8.42 32.60
CA GLY A 402 19.82 7.46 33.22
C GLY A 402 18.57 7.12 32.40
N ASN A 403 18.32 7.79 31.28
CA ASN A 403 17.21 7.48 30.37
C ASN A 403 17.59 6.54 29.21
N ILE A 404 18.87 6.16 29.09
CA ILE A 404 19.30 5.09 28.17
C ILE A 404 19.17 3.77 28.92
N ARG A 405 18.24 2.93 28.46
CA ARG A 405 18.27 1.49 28.77
C ARG A 405 19.01 0.80 27.62
N PRO A 406 20.05 0.01 27.94
CA PRO A 406 20.98 -0.54 26.95
C PRO A 406 20.30 -1.35 25.84
#